data_AF-A0A175YCM5-F1
#
_entry.id   AF-A0A175YCM5-F1
#
_cell.length_a   1.000
_cell.length_b   1.000
_cell.length_c   1.000
_cell.angle_alpha   90.00
_cell.angle_beta   90.00
_cell.angle_gamma   90.00
#
_symmetry.space_group_name_H-M   'P 1'
#
loop_
_entity.id
_entity.type
_entity.pdbx_description
1 polymer ?
#
loop_
_entity_poly.entity_id
_entity_poly.type
_entity_poly.pdbx_seq_one_letter_code
_entity_poly.pdbx_strand_id
1 'polypeptide(L)'
;MTQISSTPLQKKRKVIASNAPLMSLDIDIVIKICKLLQKDGFLDLFFFIQVWFRFQSPEAVTILLHNLDWSTVHQVVEPFRNLECRVFKQFLKHCLKARVRGALCYFACKKLSRGENPDHHLQILRDLSADDNLAFLAYHIFQTLYHPSTLKENASILHEKLIRHAEFRSDLMNNCTTLNGRHRKYYRFWYGPEDMFPQNGVCSFFVSGKDDHNMDPYALGCSYKEIISTSCPECVIVMVIFKIIRGF
;
A
#
# COMPACT_ATOMS: atom_id res chain seq x y z
N MET A 1 -47.97 -39.06 -19.76
CA MET A 1 -47.03 -37.93 -19.91
C MET A 1 -47.62 -36.74 -19.19
N THR A 2 -47.10 -36.37 -18.04
CA THR A 2 -47.58 -35.23 -17.24
C THR A 2 -46.36 -34.36 -16.98
N GLN A 3 -46.32 -33.18 -17.62
CA GLN A 3 -45.24 -32.21 -17.45
C GLN A 3 -45.36 -31.55 -16.07
N ILE A 4 -44.36 -31.79 -15.22
CA ILE A 4 -44.16 -31.06 -13.97
C ILE A 4 -43.39 -29.78 -14.33
N SER A 5 -44.07 -28.64 -14.34
CA SER A 5 -43.43 -27.33 -14.49
C SER A 5 -42.77 -26.95 -13.16
N SER A 6 -41.45 -27.14 -13.06
CA SER A 6 -40.65 -26.67 -11.94
C SER A 6 -40.24 -25.21 -12.15
N THR A 7 -41.13 -24.28 -11.83
CA THR A 7 -40.74 -22.88 -11.63
C THR A 7 -39.77 -22.81 -10.45
N PRO A 8 -38.55 -22.27 -10.60
CA PRO A 8 -37.62 -22.17 -9.49
C PRO A 8 -38.19 -21.18 -8.47
N LEU A 9 -38.37 -21.62 -7.23
CA LEU A 9 -38.68 -20.77 -6.09
C LEU A 9 -37.64 -19.66 -6.00
N GLN A 10 -37.97 -18.46 -6.48
CA GLN A 10 -37.23 -17.25 -6.16
C GLN A 10 -37.29 -17.12 -4.64
N LYS A 11 -36.19 -17.43 -3.96
CA LYS A 11 -36.01 -17.10 -2.54
C LYS A 11 -36.17 -15.59 -2.42
N LYS A 12 -37.37 -15.14 -2.03
CA LYS A 12 -37.58 -13.77 -1.55
C LYS A 12 -36.53 -13.53 -0.48
N ARG A 13 -35.65 -12.55 -0.72
CA ARG A 13 -34.66 -12.09 0.23
C ARG A 13 -35.43 -11.73 1.51
N LYS A 14 -35.28 -12.51 2.58
CA LYS A 14 -35.84 -12.17 3.89
C LYS A 14 -35.23 -10.82 4.27
N VAL A 15 -36.03 -9.75 4.22
CA VAL A 15 -35.71 -8.51 4.90
C VAL A 15 -35.83 -8.84 6.38
N ILE A 16 -34.72 -9.23 6.98
CA ILE A 16 -34.64 -9.32 8.43
C ILE A 16 -34.61 -7.87 8.89
N ALA A 17 -35.75 -7.36 9.37
CA ALA A 17 -35.80 -6.15 10.18
C ALA A 17 -35.08 -6.48 11.49
N SER A 18 -33.75 -6.50 11.42
CA SER A 18 -32.89 -6.75 12.55
C SER A 18 -32.75 -5.43 13.28
N ASN A 19 -33.38 -5.29 14.45
CA ASN A 19 -33.03 -4.27 15.44
C ASN A 19 -31.64 -4.58 16.04
N ALA A 20 -30.68 -5.02 15.23
CA ALA A 20 -29.30 -5.21 15.65
C ALA A 20 -28.66 -3.81 15.73
N PRO A 21 -28.26 -3.34 16.92
CA PRO A 21 -27.70 -2.00 17.12
C PRO A 21 -26.52 -1.71 16.20
N LEU A 22 -25.78 -2.77 15.82
CA LEU A 22 -24.62 -2.73 14.94
C LEU A 22 -24.96 -2.32 13.49
N MET A 23 -26.19 -2.55 13.04
CA MET A 23 -26.64 -2.25 11.67
C MET A 23 -27.17 -0.83 11.50
N SER A 24 -27.53 -0.18 12.61
CA SER A 24 -27.97 1.22 12.67
C SER A 24 -26.84 2.18 13.04
N LEU A 25 -25.61 1.68 13.20
CA LEU A 25 -24.47 2.54 13.55
C LEU A 25 -24.15 3.50 12.41
N ASP A 26 -23.85 4.74 12.79
CA ASP A 26 -23.31 5.74 11.90
C ASP A 26 -21.99 5.24 11.26
N ILE A 27 -21.79 5.56 9.99
CA ILE A 27 -20.62 5.11 9.21
C ILE A 27 -19.30 5.51 9.86
N ASP A 28 -19.23 6.65 10.55
CA ASP A 28 -18.01 7.11 11.23
C ASP A 28 -17.69 6.22 12.44
N ILE A 29 -18.72 5.74 13.14
CA ILE A 29 -18.56 4.78 14.25
C ILE A 29 -18.08 3.44 13.68
N VAL A 30 -18.66 3.00 12.57
CA VAL A 30 -18.26 1.76 11.88
C VAL A 30 -16.80 1.84 11.44
N ILE A 31 -16.36 2.97 10.87
CA ILE A 31 -14.96 3.21 10.49
C ILE A 31 -14.04 3.10 11.72
N LYS A 32 -14.42 3.70 12.86
CA LYS A 32 -13.65 3.60 14.11
C LYS A 32 -13.56 2.16 14.61
N ILE A 33 -14.65 1.40 14.55
CA ILE A 33 -14.66 -0.03 14.89
C ILE A 33 -13.72 -0.80 13.96
N CYS A 34 -13.81 -0.60 12.64
CA CYS A 34 -12.93 -1.25 11.68
C CYS A 34 -11.44 -0.96 11.96
N LYS A 35 -11.09 0.27 12.31
CA LYS A 35 -9.71 0.63 12.71
C LYS A 35 -9.24 -0.09 13.96
N LEU A 36 -10.12 -0.37 14.91
CA LEU A 36 -9.79 -1.17 16.10
C LEU A 36 -9.61 -2.64 15.73
N LEU A 37 -10.55 -3.23 14.98
CA LEU A 37 -10.46 -4.63 14.53
C LEU A 37 -9.21 -4.89 13.68
N GLN A 38 -8.77 -3.91 12.91
CA GLN A 38 -7.53 -3.97 12.13
C GLN A 38 -6.26 -4.17 12.99
N LYS A 39 -6.26 -3.73 14.25
CA LYS A 39 -5.11 -3.92 15.16
C LYS A 39 -4.92 -5.38 15.55
N ASP A 40 -6.03 -6.11 15.67
CA ASP A 40 -6.03 -7.49 16.15
C ASP A 40 -5.93 -8.51 15.00
N GLY A 41 -6.30 -8.10 13.78
CA GLY A 41 -6.04 -8.87 12.56
C GLY A 41 -7.11 -8.71 11.47
N PHE A 42 -6.81 -9.19 10.27
CA PHE A 42 -7.71 -9.05 9.13
C PHE A 42 -9.00 -9.88 9.26
N LEU A 43 -8.99 -11.00 9.99
CA LEU A 43 -10.16 -11.88 10.08
C LEU A 43 -11.35 -11.24 10.75
N ASP A 44 -11.16 -10.57 11.89
CA ASP A 44 -12.25 -9.94 12.62
C ASP A 44 -12.85 -8.77 11.83
N LEU A 45 -11.99 -8.00 11.17
CA LEU A 45 -12.41 -6.98 10.20
C LEU A 45 -13.28 -7.62 9.09
N PHE A 46 -12.81 -8.73 8.50
CA PHE A 46 -13.52 -9.39 7.41
C PHE A 46 -14.90 -9.90 7.86
N PHE A 47 -14.99 -10.57 9.00
CA PHE A 47 -16.27 -11.09 9.50
C PHE A 47 -17.23 -9.97 9.86
N PHE A 48 -16.75 -8.90 10.50
CA PHE A 48 -17.55 -7.70 10.76
C PHE A 48 -18.11 -7.11 9.46
N ILE A 49 -17.24 -6.88 8.47
CA ILE A 49 -17.62 -6.35 7.16
C ILE A 49 -18.65 -7.25 6.48
N GLN A 50 -18.45 -8.58 6.50
CA GLN A 50 -19.34 -9.53 5.84
C GLN A 50 -20.76 -9.51 6.43
N VAL A 51 -20.89 -9.32 7.74
CA VAL A 51 -22.18 -9.18 8.41
C VAL A 51 -22.78 -7.82 8.10
N TRP A 52 -22.00 -6.75 8.25
CA TRP A 52 -22.48 -5.37 8.09
C TRP A 52 -22.91 -5.07 6.64
N PHE A 53 -22.14 -5.48 5.62
CA PHE A 53 -22.44 -5.24 4.19
C PHE A 53 -23.83 -5.71 3.74
N ARG A 54 -24.39 -6.74 4.37
CA ARG A 54 -25.69 -7.30 3.97
C ARG A 54 -26.86 -6.35 4.21
N PHE A 55 -26.67 -5.35 5.07
CA PHE A 55 -27.72 -4.46 5.55
C PHE A 55 -27.48 -3.00 5.15
N GLN A 56 -26.46 -2.74 4.32
CA GLN A 56 -26.01 -1.38 3.99
C GLN A 56 -26.14 -1.10 2.50
N SER A 57 -26.21 0.18 2.17
CA SER A 57 -26.22 0.61 0.77
C SER A 57 -24.83 0.42 0.14
N PRO A 58 -24.75 0.23 -1.20
CA PRO A 58 -23.47 0.15 -1.91
C PRO A 58 -22.55 1.36 -1.66
N GLU A 59 -23.14 2.55 -1.49
CA GLU A 59 -22.43 3.80 -1.21
C GLU A 59 -21.79 3.78 0.17
N ALA A 60 -22.53 3.40 1.21
CA ALA A 60 -21.99 3.26 2.57
C ALA A 60 -20.88 2.21 2.64
N VAL A 61 -21.05 1.09 1.92
CA VAL A 61 -20.01 0.06 1.77
C VAL A 61 -18.76 0.62 1.10
N THR A 62 -18.92 1.39 0.03
CA THR A 62 -17.80 2.02 -0.69
C THR A 62 -17.07 3.01 0.23
N ILE A 63 -17.80 3.88 0.93
CA ILE A 63 -17.22 4.82 1.91
C ILE A 63 -16.40 4.07 2.95
N LEU A 64 -16.93 3.00 3.54
CA LEU A 64 -16.19 2.21 4.53
C LEU A 64 -14.89 1.65 3.94
N LEU A 65 -14.95 1.01 2.77
CA LEU A 65 -13.81 0.38 2.13
C LEU A 65 -12.68 1.37 1.78
N HIS A 66 -13.04 2.59 1.40
CA HIS A 66 -12.09 3.68 1.13
C HIS A 66 -11.43 4.24 2.40
N ASN A 67 -12.04 4.04 3.58
CA ASN A 67 -11.53 4.51 4.87
C ASN A 67 -10.79 3.44 5.69
N LEU A 68 -10.65 2.22 5.14
CA LEU A 68 -9.82 1.17 5.76
C LEU A 68 -8.34 1.52 5.67
N ASP A 69 -7.58 1.21 6.72
CA ASP A 69 -6.12 1.35 6.70
C ASP A 69 -5.44 0.23 5.88
N TRP A 70 -5.12 0.52 4.62
CA TRP A 70 -4.45 -0.41 3.71
C TRP A 70 -2.96 -0.63 4.01
N SER A 71 -2.37 0.13 4.94
CA SER A 71 -1.00 -0.10 5.41
C SER A 71 -0.90 -1.32 6.32
N THR A 72 -1.98 -1.68 7.01
CA THR A 72 -2.02 -2.78 8.00
C THR A 72 -2.95 -3.92 7.57
N VAL A 73 -3.98 -3.67 6.78
CA VAL A 73 -4.98 -4.66 6.29
C VAL A 73 -4.40 -5.95 5.68
N HIS A 74 -3.19 -5.88 5.14
CA HIS A 74 -2.52 -6.99 4.47
C HIS A 74 -1.49 -7.73 5.34
N GLN A 75 -1.27 -7.28 6.58
CA GLN A 75 -0.33 -7.85 7.56
C GLN A 75 -0.77 -9.19 8.14
N VAL A 76 -1.59 -9.94 7.41
CA VAL A 76 -1.90 -11.34 7.71
C VAL A 76 -0.58 -12.10 7.89
N VAL A 77 -0.35 -12.54 9.13
CA VAL A 77 0.83 -13.29 9.58
C VAL A 77 0.71 -14.72 9.04
N GLU A 78 1.53 -15.06 8.04
CA GLU A 78 1.67 -16.47 7.62
C GLU A 78 2.55 -17.20 8.65
N PRO A 79 2.12 -18.40 9.10
CA PRO A 79 2.67 -19.59 8.46
C PRO A 79 1.61 -20.43 7.73
N PHE A 80 0.31 -20.21 7.99
CA PHE A 80 -0.72 -21.13 7.52
C PHE A 80 -1.53 -20.55 6.36
N ARG A 81 -1.08 -20.88 5.15
CA ARG A 81 -1.95 -20.96 3.98
C ARG A 81 -3.14 -21.82 4.38
N ASN A 82 -4.35 -21.26 4.52
CA ASN A 82 -5.53 -21.84 3.89
C ASN A 82 -6.76 -20.93 4.00
N LEU A 83 -7.15 -20.36 5.15
CA LEU A 83 -8.39 -19.55 5.19
C LEU A 83 -8.15 -18.05 4.97
N GLU A 84 -7.35 -17.41 5.82
CA GLU A 84 -7.13 -15.95 5.81
C GLU A 84 -6.64 -15.44 4.46
N CYS A 85 -5.67 -16.13 3.86
CA CYS A 85 -5.14 -15.77 2.54
C CYS A 85 -6.18 -15.93 1.42
N ARG A 86 -7.06 -16.96 1.46
CA ARG A 86 -8.15 -17.11 0.49
C ARG A 86 -9.19 -16.00 0.66
N VAL A 87 -9.59 -15.74 1.90
CA VAL A 87 -10.55 -14.71 2.27
C VAL A 87 -10.04 -13.32 1.85
N PHE A 88 -8.79 -13.01 2.19
CA PHE A 88 -8.14 -11.75 1.80
C PHE A 88 -8.08 -11.58 0.27
N LYS A 89 -7.70 -12.63 -0.47
CA LYS A 89 -7.68 -12.57 -1.96
C LYS A 89 -9.07 -12.25 -2.53
N GLN A 90 -10.12 -12.84 -1.97
CA GLN A 90 -11.49 -12.59 -2.42
C GLN A 90 -11.97 -11.18 -2.05
N PHE A 91 -11.65 -10.72 -0.83
CA PHE A 91 -11.89 -9.35 -0.38
C PHE A 91 -11.17 -8.32 -1.27
N LEU A 92 -9.88 -8.54 -1.54
CA LEU A 92 -9.09 -7.70 -2.43
C LEU A 92 -9.71 -7.64 -3.84
N LYS A 93 -10.16 -8.76 -4.40
CA LYS A 93 -10.85 -8.78 -5.71
C LYS A 93 -12.10 -7.89 -5.70
N HIS A 94 -12.85 -7.87 -4.60
CA HIS A 94 -14.00 -6.98 -4.46
C HIS A 94 -13.57 -5.50 -4.40
N CYS A 95 -12.58 -5.19 -3.58
CA CYS A 95 -12.07 -3.82 -3.42
C CYS A 95 -11.50 -3.27 -4.74
N LEU A 96 -10.81 -4.10 -5.52
CA LEU A 96 -10.30 -3.73 -6.85
C LEU A 96 -11.43 -3.44 -7.83
N LYS A 97 -12.52 -4.24 -7.83
CA LYS A 97 -13.71 -3.96 -8.66
C LYS A 97 -14.40 -2.66 -8.27
N ALA A 98 -14.45 -2.37 -6.97
CA ALA A 98 -14.99 -1.13 -6.43
C ALA A 98 -14.02 0.07 -6.55
N ARG A 99 -12.84 -0.11 -7.16
CA ARG A 99 -11.80 0.92 -7.33
C ARG A 99 -11.36 1.58 -6.02
N VAL A 100 -11.31 0.80 -4.94
CA VAL A 100 -10.79 1.24 -3.64
C VAL A 100 -9.31 1.63 -3.78
N ARG A 101 -8.99 2.89 -3.49
CA ARG A 101 -7.65 3.49 -3.71
C ARG A 101 -6.53 2.68 -3.06
N GLY A 102 -6.65 2.39 -1.76
CA GLY A 102 -5.64 1.61 -1.04
C GLY A 102 -5.49 0.17 -1.55
N ALA A 103 -6.56 -0.45 -2.06
CA ALA A 103 -6.52 -1.77 -2.68
C ALA A 103 -5.77 -1.75 -4.03
N LEU A 104 -6.02 -0.72 -4.84
CA LEU A 104 -5.34 -0.49 -6.11
C LEU A 104 -3.84 -0.25 -5.87
N CYS A 105 -3.49 0.62 -4.92
CA CYS A 105 -2.10 0.86 -4.50
C CYS A 105 -1.42 -0.43 -4.06
N TYR A 106 -2.04 -1.18 -3.15
CA TYR A 106 -1.52 -2.47 -2.67
C TYR A 106 -1.27 -3.46 -3.82
N PHE A 107 -2.24 -3.61 -4.74
CA PHE A 107 -2.14 -4.55 -5.85
C PHE A 107 -1.06 -4.13 -6.86
N ALA A 108 -0.97 -2.83 -7.18
CA ALA A 108 0.07 -2.30 -8.04
C ALA A 108 1.46 -2.51 -7.44
N CYS A 109 1.68 -2.17 -6.16
CA CYS A 109 2.96 -2.44 -5.48
C CYS A 109 3.32 -3.92 -5.48
N LYS A 110 2.34 -4.82 -5.27
CA LYS A 110 2.55 -6.28 -5.33
C LYS A 110 3.02 -6.73 -6.71
N LYS A 111 2.41 -6.20 -7.78
CA LYS A 111 2.74 -6.55 -9.17
C LYS A 111 4.10 -6.00 -9.58
N LEU A 112 4.38 -4.76 -9.21
CA LEU A 112 5.69 -4.12 -9.38
C LEU A 112 6.79 -4.83 -8.59
N SER A 113 6.52 -5.32 -7.39
CA SER A 113 7.53 -6.11 -6.64
C SER A 113 7.84 -7.45 -7.30
N ARG A 114 7.02 -7.92 -8.24
CA ARG A 114 7.19 -9.19 -8.97
C ARG A 114 7.68 -9.00 -10.41
N GLY A 115 7.85 -7.76 -10.89
CA GLY A 115 8.15 -7.51 -12.30
C GLY A 115 6.99 -7.77 -13.26
N GLU A 116 5.75 -7.85 -12.77
CA GLU A 116 4.59 -8.17 -13.61
C GLU A 116 3.97 -6.87 -14.17
N ASN A 117 4.00 -6.69 -15.50
CA ASN A 117 3.43 -5.55 -16.25
C ASN A 117 3.73 -4.16 -15.62
N PRO A 118 5.01 -3.74 -15.54
CA PRO A 118 5.41 -2.56 -14.78
C PRO A 118 4.72 -1.27 -15.23
N ASP A 119 4.67 -0.97 -16.54
CA ASP A 119 4.11 0.28 -17.06
C ASP A 119 2.65 0.49 -16.64
N HIS A 120 1.84 -0.57 -16.74
CA HIS A 120 0.44 -0.52 -16.32
C HIS A 120 0.28 -0.22 -14.81
N HIS A 121 1.12 -0.83 -13.98
CA HIS A 121 1.03 -0.65 -12.53
C HIS A 121 1.67 0.65 -12.04
N LEU A 122 2.70 1.15 -12.73
CA LEU A 122 3.20 2.51 -12.54
C LEU A 122 2.13 3.55 -12.88
N GLN A 123 1.37 3.34 -13.96
CA GLN A 123 0.25 4.21 -14.33
C GLN A 123 -0.81 4.29 -13.23
N ILE A 124 -1.20 3.15 -12.65
CA ILE A 124 -2.15 3.13 -11.52
C ILE A 124 -1.61 3.92 -10.32
N LEU A 125 -0.33 3.76 -9.97
CA LEU A 125 0.25 4.51 -8.85
C LEU A 125 0.34 6.01 -9.14
N ARG A 126 0.65 6.39 -10.39
CA ARG A 126 0.64 7.78 -10.85
C ARG A 126 -0.74 8.41 -10.71
N ASP A 127 -1.80 7.70 -11.09
CA ASP A 127 -3.17 8.21 -11.01
C ASP A 127 -3.66 8.38 -9.56
N LEU A 128 -3.03 7.68 -8.61
CA LEU A 128 -3.33 7.77 -7.18
C LEU A 128 -2.44 8.77 -6.44
N SER A 129 -1.27 9.13 -6.98
CA SER A 129 -0.21 9.84 -6.26
C SER A 129 -0.57 11.28 -5.85
N ALA A 130 -1.57 11.88 -6.49
CA ALA A 130 -2.04 13.22 -6.16
C ALA A 130 -2.65 13.29 -4.74
N ASP A 131 -3.38 12.25 -4.35
CA ASP A 131 -4.17 12.23 -3.11
C ASP A 131 -3.69 11.19 -2.08
N ASP A 132 -2.74 10.33 -2.44
CA ASP A 132 -2.28 9.21 -1.61
C ASP A 132 -0.75 9.24 -1.47
N ASN A 133 -0.28 9.55 -0.26
CA ASN A 133 1.14 9.66 0.06
C ASN A 133 1.91 8.35 -0.13
N LEU A 134 1.29 7.20 0.14
CA LEU A 134 1.91 5.90 -0.04
C LEU A 134 2.03 5.55 -1.54
N ALA A 135 0.99 5.85 -2.32
CA ALA A 135 1.01 5.67 -3.76
C ALA A 135 2.01 6.60 -4.44
N PHE A 136 2.11 7.86 -3.98
CA PHE A 136 3.13 8.81 -4.41
C PHE A 136 4.54 8.27 -4.19
N LEU A 137 4.85 7.84 -2.95
CA LEU A 137 6.15 7.30 -2.62
C LEU A 137 6.45 6.06 -3.48
N ALA A 138 5.50 5.13 -3.57
CA ALA A 138 5.64 3.93 -4.38
C ALA A 138 5.89 4.23 -5.86
N TYR A 139 5.17 5.20 -6.43
CA TYR A 139 5.33 5.59 -7.84
C TYR A 139 6.75 6.04 -8.13
N HIS A 140 7.27 7.04 -7.43
CA HIS A 140 8.60 7.60 -7.71
C HIS A 140 9.72 6.60 -7.41
N ILE A 141 9.52 5.70 -6.45
CA ILE A 141 10.47 4.63 -6.15
C ILE A 141 10.48 3.58 -7.26
N PHE A 142 9.33 3.00 -7.59
CA PHE A 142 9.27 1.98 -8.63
C PHE A 142 9.59 2.54 -10.03
N GLN A 143 9.20 3.78 -10.34
CA GLN A 143 9.52 4.40 -11.62
C GLN A 143 11.03 4.58 -11.77
N THR A 144 11.72 5.06 -10.74
CA THR A 144 13.20 5.12 -10.71
C THR A 144 13.80 3.73 -10.88
N LEU A 145 13.20 2.71 -10.26
CA LEU A 145 13.71 1.35 -10.33
C LEU A 145 13.56 0.69 -11.71
N TYR A 146 12.46 0.95 -12.41
CA TYR A 146 12.18 0.41 -13.75
C TYR A 146 12.73 1.28 -14.88
N HIS A 147 12.91 2.59 -14.63
CA HIS A 147 13.44 3.57 -15.58
C HIS A 147 14.51 4.43 -14.89
N PRO A 148 15.75 3.93 -14.76
CA PRO A 148 16.82 4.64 -14.04
C PRO A 148 17.13 6.05 -14.57
N SER A 149 16.83 6.34 -15.84
CA SER A 149 16.93 7.69 -16.42
C SER A 149 16.04 8.74 -15.73
N THR A 150 15.01 8.31 -15.00
CA THR A 150 14.08 9.18 -14.27
C THR A 150 14.57 9.55 -12.86
N LEU A 151 15.73 9.04 -12.43
CA LEU A 151 16.27 9.24 -11.08
C LEU A 151 16.28 10.71 -10.66
N LYS A 152 16.84 11.60 -11.49
CA LYS A 152 17.01 13.02 -11.15
C LYS A 152 15.68 13.75 -10.97
N GLU A 153 14.73 13.48 -11.85
CA GLU A 153 13.39 14.06 -11.81
C GLU A 153 12.64 13.57 -10.57
N ASN A 154 12.60 12.26 -10.35
CA ASN A 154 11.93 11.65 -9.19
C ASN A 154 12.57 12.06 -7.87
N ALA A 155 13.90 12.17 -7.83
CA ALA A 155 14.65 12.68 -6.69
C ALA A 155 14.20 14.09 -6.31
N SER A 156 14.14 14.99 -7.30
CA SER A 156 13.73 16.38 -7.10
C SER A 156 12.29 16.48 -6.60
N ILE A 157 11.36 15.74 -7.22
CA ILE A 157 9.94 15.74 -6.83
C ILE A 157 9.74 15.18 -5.42
N LEU A 158 10.40 14.06 -5.08
CA LEU A 158 10.33 13.48 -3.74
C LEU A 158 10.92 14.41 -2.67
N HIS A 159 12.06 15.03 -2.96
CA HIS A 159 12.74 15.96 -2.06
C HIS A 159 11.88 17.21 -1.81
N GLU A 160 11.31 17.78 -2.86
CA GLU A 160 10.38 18.90 -2.73
C GLU A 160 9.17 18.52 -1.85
N LYS A 161 8.58 17.33 -2.06
CA LYS A 161 7.45 16.88 -1.25
C LYS A 161 7.84 16.71 0.23
N LEU A 162 9.02 16.18 0.51
CA LEU A 162 9.53 16.04 1.89
C LEU A 162 9.71 17.38 2.59
N ILE A 163 10.24 18.38 1.89
CA ILE A 163 10.45 19.71 2.46
C ILE A 163 9.12 20.42 2.67
N ARG A 164 8.23 20.41 1.66
CA ARG A 164 7.02 21.24 1.64
C ARG A 164 5.83 20.65 2.38
N HIS A 165 5.73 19.32 2.50
CA HIS A 165 4.56 18.65 3.09
C HIS A 165 4.91 18.02 4.44
N ALA A 166 4.54 18.69 5.53
CA ALA A 166 4.82 18.22 6.89
C ALA A 166 4.19 16.84 7.20
N GLU A 167 2.97 16.59 6.73
CA GLU A 167 2.28 15.30 6.90
C GLU A 167 3.01 14.15 6.17
N PHE A 168 3.41 14.38 4.92
CA PHE A 168 4.20 13.40 4.17
C PHE A 168 5.53 13.09 4.88
N ARG A 169 6.18 14.14 5.41
CA ARG A 169 7.44 14.02 6.15
C ARG A 169 7.27 13.23 7.45
N SER A 170 6.21 13.47 8.23
CA SER A 170 5.94 12.70 9.46
C SER A 170 5.61 11.24 9.18
N ASP A 171 4.96 10.96 8.05
CA ASP A 171 4.54 9.60 7.67
C ASP A 171 5.58 8.83 6.86
N LEU A 172 6.72 9.45 6.52
CA LEU A 172 7.76 8.83 5.69
C LEU A 172 8.17 7.45 6.21
N MET A 173 8.42 7.33 7.52
CA MET A 173 8.80 6.07 8.14
C MET A 173 7.73 4.99 7.99
N ASN A 174 6.45 5.34 8.21
CA ASN A 174 5.34 4.40 8.10
C ASN A 174 5.15 3.97 6.64
N ASN A 175 5.27 4.89 5.69
CA ASN A 175 5.16 4.60 4.27
C ASN A 175 6.31 3.69 3.79
N CYS A 176 7.56 4.00 4.15
CA CYS A 176 8.71 3.16 3.85
C CYS A 176 8.58 1.76 4.48
N THR A 177 8.19 1.67 5.75
CA THR A 177 7.95 0.39 6.44
C THR A 177 6.87 -0.44 5.74
N THR A 178 5.78 0.21 5.34
CA THR A 178 4.67 -0.44 4.62
C THR A 178 5.13 -0.98 3.27
N LEU A 179 5.87 -0.17 2.49
CA LEU A 179 6.39 -0.61 1.20
C LEU A 179 7.44 -1.71 1.35
N ASN A 180 8.31 -1.64 2.36
CA ASN A 180 9.25 -2.71 2.67
C ASN A 180 8.53 -4.03 2.99
N GLY A 181 7.52 -3.99 3.86
CA GLY A 181 6.72 -5.17 4.19
C GLY A 181 6.06 -5.80 2.95
N ARG A 182 5.51 -4.96 2.06
CA ARG A 182 4.95 -5.42 0.78
C ARG A 182 6.02 -6.00 -0.14
N HIS A 183 7.15 -5.32 -0.29
CA HIS A 183 8.25 -5.75 -1.14
C HIS A 183 8.80 -7.10 -0.67
N ARG A 184 9.19 -7.22 0.61
CA ARG A 184 9.69 -8.47 1.22
C ARG A 184 8.73 -9.66 1.05
N LYS A 185 7.42 -9.42 1.07
CA LYS A 185 6.40 -10.45 0.85
C LYS A 185 6.33 -10.95 -0.60
N TYR A 186 6.78 -10.16 -1.58
CA TYR A 186 6.54 -10.40 -3.00
C TYR A 186 7.77 -10.42 -3.91
N TYR A 187 8.96 -9.99 -3.46
CA TYR A 187 10.17 -9.80 -4.27
C TYR A 187 10.80 -11.08 -4.87
N ARG A 188 10.12 -12.23 -4.80
CA ARG A 188 10.65 -13.60 -4.96
C ARG A 188 11.50 -13.88 -6.23
N PHE A 189 11.55 -12.98 -7.21
CA PHE A 189 12.29 -13.12 -8.47
C PHE A 189 12.88 -11.82 -9.04
N TRP A 190 12.72 -10.67 -8.39
CA TRP A 190 13.20 -9.39 -8.92
C TRP A 190 14.40 -8.92 -8.10
N TYR A 191 15.58 -8.99 -8.70
CA TYR A 191 16.84 -8.60 -8.08
C TYR A 191 17.10 -7.09 -8.12
N GLY A 192 16.21 -6.32 -8.76
CA GLY A 192 16.44 -4.92 -9.08
C GLY A 192 17.66 -4.75 -9.99
N PRO A 193 17.97 -3.51 -10.42
CA PRO A 193 19.26 -3.24 -11.04
C PRO A 193 20.34 -3.14 -9.95
N GLU A 194 21.43 -3.87 -10.15
CA GLU A 194 22.58 -3.94 -9.22
C GLU A 194 23.28 -2.59 -9.06
N ASP A 195 23.16 -1.69 -10.06
CA ASP A 195 23.98 -0.48 -10.21
C ASP A 195 23.35 0.81 -9.66
N MET A 196 22.17 0.76 -9.05
CA MET A 196 21.49 1.99 -8.59
C MET A 196 22.03 2.52 -7.26
N PHE A 197 22.82 1.70 -6.57
CA PHE A 197 23.46 2.06 -5.31
C PHE A 197 24.91 2.48 -5.58
N PRO A 198 25.39 3.60 -5.03
CA PRO A 198 26.78 3.98 -5.19
C PRO A 198 27.68 2.90 -4.60
N GLN A 199 28.47 2.21 -5.45
CA GLN A 199 29.36 1.12 -5.04
C GLN A 199 30.40 1.56 -3.98
N ASN A 200 30.67 2.87 -3.91
CA ASN A 200 31.64 3.47 -2.99
C ASN A 200 30.99 4.34 -1.90
N GLY A 201 29.66 4.32 -1.78
CA GLY A 201 28.95 5.10 -0.76
C GLY A 201 29.00 6.62 -0.92
N VAL A 202 29.39 7.11 -2.08
CA VAL A 202 29.51 8.54 -2.37
C VAL A 202 28.54 8.90 -3.49
N CYS A 203 27.75 9.95 -3.26
CA CYS A 203 26.87 10.53 -4.28
C CYS A 203 27.69 11.04 -5.48
N SER A 204 27.24 10.75 -6.70
CA SER A 204 27.88 11.21 -7.95
C SER A 204 27.92 12.73 -8.12
N PHE A 205 27.17 13.48 -7.31
CA PHE A 205 27.03 14.93 -7.43
C PHE A 205 28.00 15.79 -6.62
N PHE A 206 28.86 15.22 -5.75
CA PHE A 206 29.98 15.92 -5.07
C PHE A 206 29.74 17.44 -4.83
N VAL A 207 28.66 17.81 -4.14
CA VAL A 207 28.48 19.19 -3.69
C VAL A 207 28.97 19.25 -2.25
N SER A 208 30.03 20.01 -2.05
CA SER A 208 30.83 20.12 -0.82
C SER A 208 30.03 20.12 0.50
N GLY A 209 30.13 19.01 1.24
CA GLY A 209 29.77 18.91 2.66
C GLY A 209 30.30 17.59 3.20
N LYS A 210 31.12 17.62 4.26
CA LYS A 210 31.71 16.41 4.87
C LYS A 210 30.66 15.45 5.45
N ASP A 211 29.43 15.92 5.64
CA ASP A 211 28.39 15.22 6.41
C ASP A 211 27.15 14.80 5.58
N ASP A 212 27.00 15.26 4.34
CA ASP A 212 25.74 15.14 3.56
C ASP A 212 25.70 13.99 2.53
N HIS A 213 26.82 13.29 2.34
CA HIS A 213 26.99 12.37 1.21
C HIS A 213 27.57 11.00 1.54
N ASN A 214 27.79 10.69 2.83
CA ASN A 214 28.30 9.39 3.23
C ASN A 214 27.14 8.37 3.29
N MET A 215 26.90 7.72 2.17
CA MET A 215 25.99 6.59 2.04
C MET A 215 26.79 5.32 2.30
N ASP A 216 27.25 5.06 3.52
CA ASP A 216 28.02 3.85 3.79
C ASP A 216 27.20 2.62 3.33
N PRO A 217 27.56 1.95 2.22
CA PRO A 217 26.79 0.81 1.70
C PRO A 217 26.98 -0.43 2.56
N TYR A 218 27.96 -0.39 3.48
CA TYR A 218 28.46 -1.48 4.28
C TYR A 218 28.23 -1.28 5.79
N ALA A 219 27.91 -0.07 6.28
CA ALA A 219 27.62 0.20 7.70
C ALA A 219 26.17 0.68 7.94
N LEU A 220 25.45 -0.10 8.75
CA LEU A 220 24.28 0.24 9.59
C LEU A 220 23.02 0.90 8.96
N GLY A 221 23.02 1.31 7.69
CA GLY A 221 21.89 1.99 7.06
C GLY A 221 21.72 3.43 7.55
N CYS A 222 21.04 4.26 6.76
CA CYS A 222 20.73 5.65 7.14
C CYS A 222 19.52 5.70 8.08
N SER A 223 19.49 6.57 9.07
CA SER A 223 18.30 6.87 9.87
C SER A 223 17.32 7.74 9.09
N TYR A 224 16.02 7.68 9.43
CA TYR A 224 15.03 8.60 8.83
C TYR A 224 15.32 10.08 9.14
N LYS A 225 16.02 10.36 10.25
CA LYS A 225 16.46 11.73 10.57
C LYS A 225 17.47 12.22 9.54
N GLU A 226 18.44 11.39 9.18
CA GLU A 226 19.43 11.71 8.14
C GLU A 226 18.75 11.88 6.78
N ILE A 227 17.80 11.01 6.41
CA ILE A 227 17.04 11.17 5.16
C ILE A 227 16.34 12.54 5.11
N ILE A 228 15.71 12.94 6.22
CA ILE A 228 14.95 14.20 6.30
C ILE A 228 15.89 15.42 6.32
N SER A 229 17.07 15.32 6.93
CA SER A 229 18.04 16.42 6.98
C SER A 229 18.91 16.53 5.72
N THR A 230 18.91 15.51 4.85
CA THR A 230 19.74 15.48 3.65
C THR A 230 19.32 16.55 2.64
N SER A 231 20.27 17.38 2.24
CA SER A 231 20.07 18.47 1.27
C SER A 231 20.06 17.99 -0.18
N CYS A 232 20.70 16.85 -0.48
CA CYS A 232 20.82 16.28 -1.81
C CYS A 232 19.60 15.42 -2.20
N PRO A 233 18.84 15.79 -3.24
CA PRO A 233 17.65 15.04 -3.67
C PRO A 233 17.96 13.59 -4.06
N GLU A 234 19.08 13.36 -4.75
CA GLU A 234 19.45 12.02 -5.22
C GLU A 234 19.88 11.10 -4.07
N CYS A 235 20.59 11.63 -3.08
CA CYS A 235 20.86 10.90 -1.84
C CYS A 235 19.56 10.49 -1.16
N VAL A 236 18.60 11.40 -1.03
CA VAL A 236 17.32 11.13 -0.40
C VAL A 236 16.58 9.97 -1.07
N ILE A 237 16.42 10.00 -2.40
CA ILE A 237 15.70 8.90 -3.07
C ILE A 237 16.46 7.57 -2.95
N VAL A 238 17.79 7.56 -3.05
CA VAL A 238 18.57 6.32 -2.89
C VAL A 238 18.47 5.77 -1.47
N MET A 239 18.52 6.62 -0.44
CA MET A 239 18.30 6.23 0.96
C MET A 239 16.91 5.63 1.17
N VAL A 240 15.88 6.25 0.60
CA VAL A 240 14.50 5.77 0.67
C VAL A 240 14.34 4.44 -0.07
N ILE A 241 14.93 4.28 -1.26
CA ILE A 241 14.98 3.00 -1.98
C ILE A 241 15.64 1.94 -1.09
N PHE A 242 16.75 2.26 -0.43
CA PHE A 242 17.44 1.34 0.46
C PHE A 242 16.55 0.89 1.64
N LYS A 243 15.83 1.82 2.28
CA LYS A 243 14.83 1.52 3.32
C LYS A 243 13.75 0.56 2.83
N ILE A 244 13.24 0.78 1.62
CA ILE A 244 12.14 -0.01 1.06
C ILE A 244 12.62 -1.40 0.61
N ILE A 245 13.78 -1.49 -0.04
CA ILE A 245 14.25 -2.73 -0.66
C ILE A 245 15.03 -3.61 0.34
N ARG A 246 15.91 -3.02 1.17
CA ARG A 246 16.77 -3.76 2.10
C ARG A 246 16.25 -3.78 3.54
N GLY A 247 15.51 -2.76 3.97
CA GLY A 247 14.83 -2.75 5.28
C GLY A 247 15.73 -2.40 6.48
N PHE A 248 16.89 -1.78 6.25
CA PHE A 248 17.77 -1.24 7.31
C PHE A 248 17.46 0.22 7.54
#